data_AF-A0A351IMU7-F1
#
_entry.id   AF-A0A351IMU7-F1
#
_cell.length_a   1.000
_cell.length_b   1.000
_cell.length_c   1.000
_cell.angle_alpha   90.00
_cell.angle_beta   90.00
_cell.angle_gamma   90.00
#
_symmetry.space_group_name_H-M   'P 1'
#
loop_
_entity.id
_entity.type
_entity.pdbx_description
1 polymer ?
#
loop_
_entity_poly.entity_id
_entity_poly.type
_entity_poly.pdbx_seq_one_letter_code
_entity_poly.pdbx_strand_id
1 'polypeptide(L)' 'MEREFYQKLLQWKGSNLRIPLVLRGARQVGKTYILTAFAKREYEDHVYIN' A
#
# COMPACT_ATOMS: atom_id res chain seq x y z
N MET A 1 12.04 1.79 -8.04
CA MET A 1 11.12 0.69 -7.69
C MET A 1 10.17 1.07 -6.55
N GLU A 2 10.65 1.39 -5.33
CA GLU A 2 9.77 1.85 -4.22
C GLU A 2 8.93 3.08 -4.58
N ARG A 3 9.55 4.08 -5.22
CA ARG A 3 8.86 5.32 -5.61
C ARG A 3 7.70 5.07 -6.58
N GLU A 4 7.85 4.16 -7.53
CA GLU A 4 6.82 3.91 -8.54
C GLU A 4 5.57 3.25 -7.96
N PHE A 5 5.77 2.26 -7.08
CA PHE A 5 4.66 1.57 -6.43
C PHE A 5 3.97 2.47 -5.39
N TYR A 6 4.73 3.30 -4.67
CA TYR A 6 4.17 4.28 -3.74
C TYR A 6 3.27 5.29 -4.44
N GLN A 7 3.65 5.78 -5.64
CA GLN A 7 2.78 6.66 -6.43
C GLN A 7 1.47 5.98 -6.84
N LYS A 8 1.49 4.69 -7.18
CA LYS A 8 0.27 3.92 -7.45
C LYS A 8 -0.64 3.83 -6.22
N LEU A 9 -0.06 3.68 -5.02
CA LEU A 9 -0.82 3.69 -3.77
C LEU A 9 -1.42 5.07 -3.46
N LEU A 10 -0.70 6.16 -3.74
CA LEU A 10 -1.22 7.53 -3.61
C LEU A 10 -2.39 7.79 -4.58
N GLN A 11 -2.25 7.37 -5.84
CA GLN A 11 -3.33 7.46 -6.83
C GLN A 11 -4.56 6.65 -6.40
N TRP A 12 -4.35 5.45 -5.86
CA TRP A 12 -5.43 4.64 -5.30
C TRP A 12 -6.11 5.34 -4.12
N LYS A 13 -5.36 5.91 -3.17
CA LYS A 13 -5.90 6.67 -2.03
C LYS A 13 -6.75 7.86 -2.51
N GLY A 14 -6.34 8.53 -3.59
CA GLY A 14 -7.05 9.66 -4.18
C GLY A 14 -8.24 9.31 -5.08
N SER A 15 -8.45 8.03 -5.41
CA SER A 15 -9.58 7.61 -6.25
C SER A 15 -10.91 7.72 -5.49
N ASN A 16 -11.93 8.31 -6.14
CA ASN A 16 -13.30 8.41 -5.59
C ASN A 16 -13.97 7.04 -5.40
N LEU A 17 -13.51 6.01 -6.12
CA LEU A 17 -13.97 4.64 -6.00
C LEU A 17 -12.81 3.80 -5.45
N ARG A 18 -12.65 3.77 -4.13
CA ARG A 18 -11.63 2.97 -3.46
C ARG A 18 -12.00 1.49 -3.50
N ILE A 19 -11.49 0.79 -4.50
CA ILE A 19 -11.61 -0.67 -4.61
C ILE A 19 -10.46 -1.30 -3.79
N PRO A 20 -10.69 -2.40 -3.04
CA PRO A 20 -9.61 -3.09 -2.34
C PRO A 20 -8.45 -3.46 -3.27
N LEU A 21 -7.22 -3.15 -2.86
CA LEU A 21 -6.01 -3.51 -3.61
C LEU A 21 -5.52 -4.90 -3.22
N VAL A 22 -5.15 -5.69 -4.22
CA VAL A 22 -4.50 -7.00 -4.03
C VAL A 22 -3.07 -6.93 -4.59
N LEU A 23 -2.07 -6.92 -3.72
CA LEU A 23 -0.67 -7.01 -4.13
C LEU A 23 -0.28 -8.48 -4.42
N ARG A 24 0.08 -8.76 -5.66
CA ARG A 24 0.61 -10.08 -6.08
C ARG A 24 2.10 -10.00 -6.42
N GLY A 25 2.82 -11.11 -6.28
CA GLY A 25 4.20 -11.29 -6.76
C GLY A 25 5.00 -12.28 -5.91
N ALA A 26 6.29 -12.40 -6.16
CA ALA A 26 7.19 -13.34 -5.44
C ALA A 26 7.20 -13.15 -3.92
N ARG A 27 7.43 -14.23 -3.16
CA ARG A 27 7.58 -14.15 -1.69
C ARG A 27 8.83 -13.33 -1.33
N GLN A 28 8.83 -12.70 -0.16
CA GLN A 28 9.97 -11.96 0.43
C GLN A 28 10.44 -10.71 -0.33
N VAL A 29 9.67 -10.15 -1.26
CA VAL A 29 10.04 -8.93 -2.02
C VAL A 29 9.67 -7.60 -1.33
N GLY A 30 9.31 -7.62 -0.04
CA GLY A 30 8.96 -6.39 0.70
C GLY A 30 7.53 -5.85 0.50
N LYS A 31 6.58 -6.68 0.04
CA LYS A 31 5.17 -6.27 -0.11
C LYS A 31 4.52 -5.79 1.20
N THR A 32 4.74 -6.52 2.28
CA THR A 32 4.24 -6.13 3.60
C THR A 32 4.85 -4.81 4.04
N TYR A 33 6.16 -4.66 3.85
CA TYR A 33 6.90 -3.46 4.24
C TYR A 33 6.34 -2.19 3.58
N ILE A 34 6.15 -2.19 2.25
CA ILE A 34 5.66 -1.00 1.54
C ILE A 34 4.22 -0.65 1.94
N LEU A 35 3.36 -1.64 2.20
CA LEU A 35 1.99 -1.42 2.66
C LEU A 35 1.94 -0.85 4.07
N THR A 36 2.72 -1.39 5.00
CA THR A 36 2.80 -0.88 6.37
C THR A 36 3.41 0.53 6.40
N ALA A 37 4.45 0.78 5.61
CA ALA A 37 5.08 2.11 5.51
C ALA A 37 4.11 3.15 4.92
N PHE A 38 3.35 2.78 3.88
CA PHE A 38 2.31 3.63 3.30
C PHE A 38 1.20 3.90 4.32
N ALA A 39 0.70 2.87 5.00
CA ALA A 39 -0.35 3.02 6.01
C ALA A 39 0.06 4.01 7.11
N LYS A 40 1.27 3.85 7.67
CA LYS A 40 1.81 4.74 8.72
C LYS A 40 2.04 6.19 8.28
N ARG A 41 2.30 6.43 7.00
CA ARG A 41 2.57 7.77 6.48
C ARG A 41 1.32 8.51 6.03
N GLU A 42 0.34 7.76 5.53
CA GLU A 42 -0.80 8.32 4.82
C GLU A 42 -2.11 8.29 5.61
N TYR A 43 -2.15 7.57 6.72
CA TYR A 43 -3.31 7.45 7.60
C TYR A 43 -2.88 7.64 9.05
N GLU A 44 -3.71 8.35 9.81
CA GLU A 44 -3.53 8.52 11.25
C GLU A 44 -3.69 7.17 11.97
N ASP A 45 -4.72 6.42 11.61
CA ASP A 45 -5.01 5.09 12.13
C ASP A 45 -4.89 4.00 11.06
N HIS A 46 -4.31 2.86 11.43
CA HIS A 46 -4.24 1.67 10.59
C HIS A 46 -4.24 0.38 11.42
N VAL A 47 -4.80 -0.69 10.86
CA VAL A 47 -4.83 -2.03 11.47
C VAL A 47 -4.13 -3.02 10.53
N TYR A 48 -3.25 -3.84 11.09
CA TYR A 48 -2.60 -4.94 10.40
C TYR A 48 -3.10 -6.27 10.97
N ILE A 49 -3.56 -7.17 10.09
CA ILE A 49 -4.11 -8.50 10.44
C ILE A 49 -3.34 -9.55 9.64
N ASN A 50 -2.92 -10.64 10.30
CA ASN A 50 -2.16 -11.76 9.71
C ASN A 50 -2.94 -13.07 9.80
#